data_AF-A0A399RIN6-F1
#
_entry.id   AF-A0A399RIN6-F1
#
_cell.length_a   1.000
_cell.length_b   1.000
_cell.length_c   1.000
_cell.angle_alpha   90.00
_cell.angle_beta   90.00
_cell.angle_gamma   90.00
#
_symmetry.space_group_name_H-M   'P 1'
#
loop_
_entity.id
_entity.type
_entity.pdbx_description
1 polymer ?
#
loop_
_entity_poly.entity_id
_entity_poly.type
_entity_poly.pdbx_seq_one_letter_code
_entity_poly.pdbx_strand_id
1 'polypeptide(L)'
;MPTMRATLTALFMALALASTAAAQDSPCGADTLATGETLLARAQGLEESEETWEALFEDIVIFQNQCSQSFEADFAAADAAWELADHGGQEGRYRTASFVLNAIRSIETRWLGENAARKGAEPEQGDIDRRDAETEALAIMIENFVAPTVLHAIGHGRYYESFDGPDGTCPYIFGHLAQIEARAQFDGIVSVLEGNPADSRTLPIIPGDHRLLVLRDRCFAVSDDVRLVRAYLLTQLAGRALDNPDVPMPDGSTPPETLAADLIGQAQAEIAAMDTALVADNAFIKEEADALAARIAGEEGG
;
A
#
# COMPACT_ATOMS: atom_id res chain seq x y z
N MET A 1 25.87 -14.08 2.58
CA MET A 1 25.48 -13.98 1.16
C MET A 1 24.29 -13.06 0.84
N PRO A 2 23.80 -12.14 1.72
CA PRO A 2 22.87 -11.08 1.30
C PRO A 2 23.57 -9.80 0.78
N THR A 3 24.85 -9.61 1.10
CA THR A 3 25.64 -8.41 0.79
C THR A 3 26.02 -8.22 -0.67
N MET A 4 26.01 -9.27 -1.50
CA MET A 4 26.39 -9.16 -2.92
C MET A 4 25.24 -8.71 -3.83
N ARG A 5 24.00 -8.71 -3.33
CA ARG A 5 22.81 -8.30 -4.09
C ARG A 5 22.63 -6.78 -4.07
N ALA A 6 22.82 -6.13 -2.92
CA ALA A 6 22.68 -4.69 -2.76
C ALA A 6 23.65 -3.90 -3.65
N THR A 7 24.91 -4.31 -3.76
CA THR A 7 25.93 -3.68 -4.60
C THR A 7 25.61 -3.73 -6.09
N LEU A 8 25.02 -4.83 -6.58
CA LEU A 8 24.66 -4.97 -7.99
C LEU A 8 23.39 -4.18 -8.30
N THR A 9 22.42 -4.16 -7.38
CA THR A 9 21.18 -3.39 -7.56
C THR A 9 21.43 -1.89 -7.46
N ALA A 10 22.21 -1.40 -6.49
CA ALA A 10 22.59 0.01 -6.39
C ALA A 10 23.39 0.51 -7.61
N LEU A 11 24.22 -0.37 -8.19
CA LEU A 11 24.92 -0.11 -9.44
C LEU A 11 23.96 0.00 -10.63
N PHE A 12 22.94 -0.86 -10.72
CA PHE A 12 21.88 -0.78 -11.75
C PHE A 12 20.99 0.45 -11.57
N MET A 13 20.61 0.78 -10.33
CA MET A 13 19.75 1.91 -9.98
C MET A 13 20.41 3.25 -10.27
N ALA A 14 21.69 3.42 -9.91
CA ALA A 14 22.40 4.65 -10.24
C ALA A 14 22.83 4.73 -11.72
N LEU A 15 23.02 3.60 -12.42
CA LEU A 15 23.11 3.60 -13.89
C LEU A 15 21.79 4.00 -14.55
N ALA A 16 20.65 3.55 -14.01
CA ALA A 16 19.31 3.95 -14.47
C ALA A 16 19.07 5.46 -14.22
N LEU A 17 19.40 5.97 -13.03
CA LEU A 17 19.34 7.40 -12.69
C LEU A 17 20.30 8.25 -13.54
N ALA A 18 21.50 7.76 -13.84
CA ALA A 18 22.47 8.48 -14.68
C ALA A 18 22.11 8.42 -16.17
N SER A 19 21.58 7.30 -16.66
CA SER A 19 21.14 7.15 -18.07
C SER A 19 19.88 7.97 -18.37
N THR A 20 18.98 8.13 -17.40
CA THR A 20 17.78 8.96 -17.51
C THR A 20 18.11 10.46 -17.45
N ALA A 21 19.11 10.86 -16.65
CA ALA A 21 19.68 12.20 -16.68
C ALA A 21 20.46 12.51 -17.97
N ALA A 22 21.09 11.51 -18.59
CA ALA A 22 21.89 11.65 -19.82
C ALA A 22 21.06 11.56 -21.12
N ALA A 23 19.76 11.23 -21.05
CA ALA A 23 18.89 11.22 -22.22
C ALA A 23 18.73 12.65 -22.77
N GLN A 24 18.88 12.83 -24.09
CA GLN A 24 18.94 14.16 -24.74
C GLN A 24 17.66 15.01 -24.60
N ASP A 25 16.57 14.43 -24.11
CA ASP A 25 15.27 15.08 -23.84
C ASP A 25 14.88 15.05 -22.35
N SER A 26 15.84 14.79 -21.44
CA SER A 26 15.56 14.67 -20.01
C SER A 26 15.15 16.02 -19.40
N PRO A 27 14.01 16.11 -18.69
CA PRO A 27 13.59 17.33 -17.99
C PRO A 27 14.39 17.57 -16.69
N CYS A 28 15.40 16.73 -16.42
CA CYS A 28 16.34 16.91 -15.32
C CYS A 28 17.32 18.06 -15.59
N GLY A 29 17.68 18.81 -14.54
CA GLY A 29 18.65 19.91 -14.64
C GLY A 29 20.06 19.44 -15.04
N ALA A 30 20.91 20.35 -15.54
CA ALA A 30 22.28 20.03 -15.98
C ALA A 30 23.18 19.45 -14.87
N ASP A 31 22.84 19.67 -13.60
CA ASP A 31 23.58 19.20 -12.42
C ASP A 31 23.21 17.75 -12.02
N THR A 32 22.16 17.17 -12.62
CA THR A 32 21.60 15.87 -12.23
C THR A 32 22.57 14.70 -12.47
N LEU A 33 23.37 14.72 -13.53
CA LEU A 33 24.35 13.66 -13.78
C LEU A 33 25.38 13.57 -12.64
N ALA A 34 25.86 14.71 -12.15
CA ALA A 34 26.82 14.78 -11.04
C ALA A 34 26.17 14.31 -9.73
N THR A 35 24.90 14.63 -9.50
CA THR A 35 24.14 14.14 -8.34
C THR A 35 23.91 12.62 -8.42
N GLY A 36 23.61 12.07 -9.60
CA GLY A 36 23.48 10.63 -9.83
C GLY A 36 24.79 9.87 -9.64
N GLU A 37 25.92 10.41 -10.13
CA GLU A 37 27.26 9.87 -9.90
C GLU A 37 27.68 9.94 -8.42
N THR A 38 27.28 11.00 -7.71
CA THR A 38 27.50 11.15 -6.27
C THR A 38 26.70 10.12 -5.49
N LEU A 39 25.42 9.94 -5.83
CA LEU A 39 24.55 8.89 -5.27
C LEU A 39 25.14 7.49 -5.49
N LEU A 40 25.69 7.22 -6.67
CA LEU A 40 26.37 5.96 -6.98
C LEU A 40 27.56 5.71 -6.04
N ALA A 41 28.43 6.72 -5.89
CA ALA A 41 29.62 6.61 -5.06
C ALA A 41 29.29 6.45 -3.56
N ARG A 42 28.25 7.14 -3.09
CA ARG A 42 27.76 7.07 -1.69
C ARG A 42 27.05 5.75 -1.40
N ALA A 43 26.24 5.23 -2.34
CA ALA A 43 25.64 3.91 -2.21
C ALA A 43 26.70 2.79 -2.16
N GLN A 44 27.79 2.91 -2.91
CA GLN A 44 28.96 2.02 -2.81
C GLN A 44 29.68 2.17 -1.45
N GLY A 45 29.80 3.41 -0.94
CA GLY A 45 30.40 3.72 0.36
C GLY A 45 29.62 3.23 1.58
N LEU A 46 28.32 2.99 1.44
CA LEU A 46 27.45 2.47 2.51
C LEU A 46 27.78 1.01 2.90
N GLU A 47 28.36 0.23 1.99
CA GLU A 47 28.85 -1.13 2.28
C GLU A 47 30.23 -1.13 2.95
N GLU A 48 31.02 -0.06 2.74
CA GLU A 48 32.43 0.02 3.10
C GLU A 48 32.73 0.99 4.28
N SER A 49 31.78 1.80 4.76
CA SER A 49 32.05 2.86 5.77
C SER A 49 30.86 3.27 6.68
N GLU A 50 31.12 4.17 7.64
CA GLU A 50 30.21 4.77 8.64
C GLU A 50 29.07 5.64 8.06
N GLU A 51 28.84 5.58 6.75
CA GLU A 51 27.81 6.38 6.10
C GLU A 51 26.40 5.91 6.49
N THR A 52 25.59 6.86 6.97
CA THR A 52 24.26 6.56 7.50
C THR A 52 23.22 6.51 6.38
N TRP A 53 22.32 5.52 6.44
CA TRP A 53 21.17 5.39 5.54
C TRP A 53 20.41 6.72 5.37
N GLU A 54 20.24 7.49 6.44
CA GLU A 54 19.56 8.79 6.42
C GLU A 54 20.20 9.78 5.44
N ALA A 55 21.52 9.82 5.39
CA ALA A 55 22.26 10.77 4.55
C ALA A 55 22.22 10.38 3.06
N LEU A 56 22.05 9.09 2.76
CA LEU A 56 21.84 8.62 1.38
C LEU A 56 20.38 8.80 0.95
N PHE A 57 19.44 8.60 1.87
CA PHE A 57 18.01 8.83 1.63
C PHE A 57 17.71 10.32 1.35
N GLU A 58 18.31 11.25 2.09
CA GLU A 58 18.19 12.69 1.83
C GLU A 58 18.66 13.07 0.42
N ASP A 59 19.75 12.49 -0.07
CA ASP A 59 20.25 12.75 -1.42
C ASP A 59 19.32 12.19 -2.51
N ILE A 60 18.67 11.04 -2.27
CA ILE A 60 17.66 10.48 -3.19
C ILE A 60 16.47 11.43 -3.30
N VAL A 61 16.01 11.99 -2.16
CA VAL A 61 14.95 13.00 -2.13
C VAL A 61 15.38 14.26 -2.88
N ILE A 62 16.61 14.72 -2.69
CA ILE A 62 17.14 15.90 -3.41
C ILE A 62 17.17 15.65 -4.92
N PHE A 63 17.66 14.48 -5.35
CA PHE A 63 17.69 14.10 -6.76
C PHE A 63 16.29 14.05 -7.38
N GLN A 64 15.33 13.41 -6.70
CA GLN A 64 13.94 13.35 -7.17
C GLN A 64 13.37 14.76 -7.37
N ASN A 65 13.58 15.66 -6.41
CA ASN A 65 13.11 17.04 -6.52
C ASN A 65 13.73 17.79 -7.72
N GLN A 66 15.01 17.55 -8.00
CA GLN A 66 15.71 18.11 -9.16
C GLN A 66 15.22 17.55 -10.51
N CYS A 67 14.58 16.37 -10.49
CA CYS A 67 14.05 15.67 -11.65
C CYS A 67 12.53 15.46 -11.62
N SER A 68 11.80 16.31 -10.88
CA SER A 68 10.36 16.16 -10.59
C SER A 68 9.41 16.11 -11.80
N GLN A 69 9.93 16.15 -13.03
CA GLN A 69 9.17 15.98 -14.27
C GLN A 69 9.51 14.69 -15.04
N SER A 70 10.46 13.88 -14.58
CA SER A 70 10.83 12.59 -15.20
C SER A 70 10.17 11.43 -14.47
N PHE A 71 9.46 10.58 -15.23
CA PHE A 71 8.94 9.31 -14.71
C PHE A 71 10.07 8.48 -14.15
N GLU A 72 11.13 8.35 -14.94
CA GLU A 72 12.22 7.43 -14.68
C GLU A 72 13.01 7.87 -13.46
N ALA A 73 13.11 9.17 -13.20
CA ALA A 73 13.69 9.69 -11.97
C ALA A 73 12.80 9.45 -10.74
N ASP A 74 11.48 9.71 -10.83
CA ASP A 74 10.54 9.44 -9.74
C ASP A 74 10.49 7.94 -9.41
N PHE A 75 10.46 7.10 -10.45
CA PHE A 75 10.46 5.64 -10.32
C PHE A 75 11.78 5.12 -9.77
N ALA A 76 12.92 5.53 -10.33
CA ALA A 76 14.22 5.05 -9.86
C ALA A 76 14.57 5.58 -8.46
N ALA A 77 14.06 6.75 -8.05
CA ALA A 77 14.15 7.20 -6.67
C ALA A 77 13.32 6.31 -5.73
N ALA A 78 12.09 5.97 -6.12
CA ALA A 78 11.23 5.05 -5.36
C ALA A 78 11.84 3.65 -5.23
N ASP A 79 12.36 3.10 -6.33
CA ASP A 79 13.05 1.81 -6.39
C ASP A 79 14.32 1.81 -5.53
N ALA A 80 15.14 2.86 -5.64
CA ALA A 80 16.33 3.03 -4.79
C ALA A 80 15.99 3.11 -3.31
N ALA A 81 14.95 3.86 -2.96
CA ALA A 81 14.52 3.97 -1.58
C ALA A 81 14.02 2.61 -1.06
N TRP A 82 13.27 1.85 -1.87
CA TRP A 82 12.79 0.49 -1.56
C TRP A 82 13.97 -0.45 -1.28
N GLU A 83 14.94 -0.55 -2.19
CA GLU A 83 16.09 -1.45 -2.04
C GLU A 83 16.98 -1.07 -0.83
N LEU A 84 17.08 0.22 -0.50
CA LEU A 84 17.81 0.70 0.67
C LEU A 84 17.04 0.57 1.99
N ALA A 85 15.74 0.29 1.94
CA ALA A 85 14.86 0.21 3.11
C ALA A 85 15.36 -0.82 4.14
N ASP A 86 16.01 -1.89 3.67
CA ASP A 86 16.57 -2.95 4.50
C ASP A 86 17.72 -2.48 5.40
N HIS A 87 18.42 -1.40 5.03
CA HIS A 87 19.55 -0.84 5.78
C HIS A 87 19.10 0.15 6.87
N GLY A 88 17.96 0.81 6.72
CA GLY A 88 17.39 1.73 7.71
C GLY A 88 16.62 1.06 8.84
N GLY A 89 16.58 -0.28 8.89
CA GLY A 89 15.73 -1.03 9.79
C GLY A 89 14.24 -0.78 9.56
N GLN A 90 13.38 -1.16 10.51
CA GLN A 90 11.92 -1.06 10.34
C GLN A 90 11.44 0.40 10.18
N GLU A 91 12.05 1.34 10.92
CA GLU A 91 11.71 2.75 10.82
C GLU A 91 12.09 3.33 9.44
N GLY A 92 13.24 2.95 8.90
CA GLY A 92 13.64 3.31 7.55
C GLY A 92 12.66 2.77 6.50
N ARG A 93 12.22 1.51 6.63
CA ARG A 93 11.21 0.91 5.75
C ARG A 93 9.91 1.71 5.71
N TYR A 94 9.40 2.15 6.86
CA TYR A 94 8.15 2.92 6.90
C TYR A 94 8.28 4.30 6.24
N ARG A 95 9.40 4.99 6.48
CA ARG A 95 9.69 6.28 5.82
C ARG A 95 9.85 6.11 4.32
N THR A 96 10.54 5.06 3.89
CA THR A 96 10.63 4.70 2.47
C THR A 96 9.25 4.46 1.85
N ALA A 97 8.36 3.69 2.48
CA ALA A 97 7.03 3.45 1.93
C ALA A 97 6.23 4.75 1.76
N SER A 98 6.35 5.68 2.72
CA SER A 98 5.78 7.02 2.61
C SER A 98 6.37 7.81 1.44
N PHE A 99 7.68 7.71 1.22
CA PHE A 99 8.35 8.38 0.12
C PHE A 99 7.91 7.82 -1.24
N VAL A 100 7.84 6.50 -1.37
CA VAL A 100 7.35 5.81 -2.58
C VAL A 100 5.91 6.22 -2.91
N LEU A 101 5.02 6.30 -1.91
CA LEU A 101 3.64 6.79 -2.11
C LEU A 101 3.60 8.23 -2.65
N ASN A 102 4.47 9.11 -2.15
CA ASN A 102 4.57 10.48 -2.65
C ASN A 102 5.11 10.53 -4.10
N ALA A 103 6.10 9.69 -4.42
CA ALA A 103 6.64 9.58 -5.77
C ALA A 103 5.57 9.06 -6.76
N ILE A 104 4.80 8.04 -6.38
CA ILE A 104 3.65 7.57 -7.16
C ILE A 104 2.68 8.72 -7.43
N ARG A 105 2.32 9.50 -6.40
CA ARG A 105 1.40 10.63 -6.56
C ARG A 105 1.95 11.74 -7.47
N SER A 106 3.26 11.98 -7.45
CA SER A 106 3.95 12.89 -8.38
C SER A 106 3.74 12.43 -9.83
N ILE A 107 4.00 11.14 -10.09
CA ILE A 107 3.81 10.51 -11.40
C ILE A 107 2.36 10.65 -11.87
N GLU A 108 1.39 10.36 -11.00
CA GLU A 108 -0.02 10.50 -11.33
C GLU A 108 -0.42 11.97 -11.60
N THR A 109 0.13 12.92 -10.86
CA THR A 109 -0.13 14.35 -11.07
C THR A 109 0.35 14.77 -12.46
N ARG A 110 1.48 14.23 -12.92
CA ARG A 110 2.00 14.45 -14.27
C ARG A 110 1.09 13.83 -15.33
N TRP A 111 0.62 12.59 -15.15
CA TRP A 111 -0.36 11.98 -16.06
C TRP A 111 -1.64 12.81 -16.18
N LEU A 112 -2.11 13.36 -15.06
CA LEU A 112 -3.26 14.27 -15.03
C LEU A 112 -2.97 15.55 -15.84
N GLY A 113 -1.77 16.13 -15.68
CA GLY A 113 -1.32 17.28 -16.45
C GLY A 113 -1.25 17.01 -17.96
N GLU A 114 -0.70 15.85 -18.37
CA GLU A 114 -0.67 15.40 -19.76
C GLU A 114 -2.09 15.25 -20.34
N ASN A 115 -3.02 14.66 -19.57
CA ASN A 115 -4.42 14.54 -19.98
C ASN A 115 -5.07 15.90 -20.20
N ALA A 116 -4.82 16.85 -19.30
CA ALA A 116 -5.33 18.22 -19.41
C ALA A 116 -4.75 18.94 -20.64
N ALA A 117 -3.46 18.75 -20.93
CA ALA A 117 -2.78 19.35 -22.08
C ALA A 117 -3.36 18.88 -23.43
N ARG A 118 -3.87 17.63 -23.49
CA ARG A 118 -4.53 17.08 -24.69
C ARG A 118 -5.90 17.71 -25.00
N LYS A 119 -6.52 18.43 -24.06
CA LYS A 119 -7.83 19.11 -24.25
C LYS A 119 -8.93 18.20 -24.82
N GLY A 120 -8.94 16.93 -24.41
CA GLY A 120 -9.92 15.94 -24.86
C GLY A 120 -9.58 15.22 -26.17
N ALA A 121 -8.39 15.46 -26.75
CA ALA A 121 -7.88 14.60 -27.82
C ALA A 121 -7.59 13.19 -27.29
N GLU A 122 -7.88 12.18 -28.11
CA GLU A 122 -7.53 10.79 -27.79
C GLU A 122 -6.00 10.64 -27.69
N PRO A 123 -5.50 9.85 -26.72
CA PRO A 123 -4.08 9.55 -26.61
C PRO A 123 -3.59 8.75 -27.81
N GLU A 124 -2.37 9.01 -28.26
CA GLU A 124 -1.71 8.20 -29.27
C GLU A 124 -1.38 6.81 -28.70
N GLN A 125 -1.29 5.77 -29.55
CA GLN A 125 -1.02 4.41 -29.07
C GLN A 125 0.29 4.31 -28.27
N GLY A 126 1.34 5.03 -28.68
CA GLY A 126 2.61 5.06 -27.94
C GLY A 126 2.48 5.66 -26.53
N ASP A 127 1.56 6.60 -26.33
CA ASP A 127 1.27 7.15 -25.00
C ASP A 127 0.48 6.17 -24.13
N ILE A 128 -0.40 5.37 -24.74
CA ILE A 128 -1.14 4.30 -24.05
C ILE A 128 -0.14 3.22 -23.61
N ASP A 129 0.67 2.71 -24.54
CA ASP A 129 1.65 1.64 -24.26
C ASP A 129 2.64 2.08 -23.17
N ARG A 130 3.11 3.34 -23.21
CA ARG A 130 3.95 3.92 -22.16
C ARG A 130 3.22 3.93 -20.82
N ARG A 131 1.99 4.45 -20.75
CA ARG A 131 1.23 4.52 -19.49
C ARG A 131 0.91 3.16 -18.90
N ASP A 132 0.65 2.17 -19.74
CA ASP A 132 0.41 0.80 -19.29
C ASP A 132 1.69 0.23 -18.65
N ALA A 133 2.86 0.42 -19.30
CA ALA A 133 4.13 -0.01 -18.74
C ALA A 133 4.50 0.72 -17.43
N GLU A 134 4.29 2.04 -17.39
CA GLU A 134 4.51 2.83 -16.17
C GLU A 134 3.58 2.35 -15.04
N THR A 135 2.31 2.07 -15.35
CA THR A 135 1.31 1.54 -14.40
C THR A 135 1.70 0.17 -13.85
N GLU A 136 2.14 -0.75 -14.71
CA GLU A 136 2.60 -2.09 -14.31
C GLU A 136 3.80 -2.00 -13.36
N ALA A 137 4.74 -1.10 -13.64
CA ALA A 137 5.89 -0.87 -12.77
C ALA A 137 5.47 -0.32 -11.38
N LEU A 138 4.53 0.63 -11.35
CA LEU A 138 3.98 1.14 -10.08
C LEU A 138 3.22 0.05 -9.33
N ALA A 139 2.47 -0.80 -10.03
CA ALA A 139 1.71 -1.90 -9.42
C ALA A 139 2.65 -2.85 -8.65
N ILE A 140 3.77 -3.24 -9.26
CA ILE A 140 4.78 -4.11 -8.62
C ILE A 140 5.28 -3.49 -7.30
N MET A 141 5.61 -2.20 -7.28
CA MET A 141 6.06 -1.53 -6.05
C MET A 141 4.95 -1.45 -4.99
N ILE A 142 3.71 -1.19 -5.41
CA ILE A 142 2.57 -1.12 -4.50
C ILE A 142 2.33 -2.48 -3.83
N GLU A 143 2.25 -3.54 -4.65
CA GLU A 143 1.92 -4.90 -4.19
C GLU A 143 3.03 -5.50 -3.32
N ASN A 144 4.30 -5.34 -3.71
CA ASN A 144 5.41 -6.06 -3.09
C ASN A 144 6.09 -5.27 -1.97
N PHE A 145 5.88 -3.96 -1.90
CA PHE A 145 6.57 -3.12 -0.92
C PHE A 145 5.63 -2.21 -0.14
N VAL A 146 4.88 -1.33 -0.80
CA VAL A 146 4.07 -0.31 -0.10
C VAL A 146 2.99 -0.96 0.76
N ALA A 147 2.12 -1.78 0.16
CA ALA A 147 1.00 -2.35 0.88
C ALA A 147 1.44 -3.23 2.06
N PRO A 148 2.39 -4.19 1.90
CA PRO A 148 2.89 -4.99 3.02
C PRO A 148 3.58 -4.15 4.10
N THR A 149 4.32 -3.10 3.72
CA THR A 149 5.03 -2.25 4.69
C THR A 149 4.05 -1.40 5.51
N VAL A 150 3.02 -0.83 4.88
CA VAL A 150 1.95 -0.08 5.55
C VAL A 150 1.15 -1.01 6.48
N LEU A 151 0.80 -2.21 6.01
CA LEU A 151 0.11 -3.22 6.81
C LEU A 151 0.91 -3.57 8.07
N HIS A 152 2.21 -3.84 7.90
CA HIS A 152 3.11 -4.16 8.99
C HIS A 152 3.26 -3.00 9.98
N ALA A 153 3.38 -1.75 9.50
CA ALA A 153 3.46 -0.57 10.35
C ALA A 153 2.21 -0.43 11.25
N ILE A 154 1.03 -0.49 10.63
CA ILE A 154 -0.26 -0.35 11.32
C ILE A 154 -0.46 -1.50 12.31
N GLY A 155 -0.11 -2.73 11.94
CA GLY A 155 -0.17 -3.88 12.84
C GLY A 155 0.68 -3.72 14.10
N HIS A 156 1.73 -2.88 14.06
CA HIS A 156 2.57 -2.54 15.22
C HIS A 156 2.16 -1.24 15.92
N GLY A 157 0.97 -0.71 15.63
CA GLY A 157 0.48 0.56 16.17
C GLY A 157 1.29 1.78 15.72
N ARG A 158 2.06 1.65 14.63
CA ARG A 158 2.78 2.77 14.03
C ARG A 158 2.00 3.32 12.85
N TYR A 159 1.69 4.60 12.95
CA TYR A 159 0.89 5.28 11.96
C TYR A 159 1.62 6.53 11.48
N TYR A 160 1.69 6.67 10.15
CA TYR A 160 2.27 7.81 9.48
C TYR A 160 1.16 8.47 8.67
N GLU A 161 0.86 9.73 8.98
CA GLU A 161 -0.15 10.52 8.26
C GLU A 161 0.13 10.56 6.75
N SER A 162 1.40 10.47 6.36
CA SER A 162 1.80 10.44 4.95
C SER A 162 1.35 9.18 4.20
N PHE A 163 1.01 8.09 4.87
CA PHE A 163 0.41 6.93 4.20
C PHE A 163 -0.96 7.29 3.65
N ASP A 164 -1.74 8.08 4.38
CA ASP A 164 -3.11 8.48 4.05
C ASP A 164 -3.24 9.39 2.82
N GLY A 165 -2.12 9.88 2.30
CA GLY A 165 -2.10 10.94 1.30
C GLY A 165 -2.68 12.25 1.84
N PRO A 166 -2.90 13.25 0.97
CA PRO A 166 -3.38 14.56 1.37
C PRO A 166 -4.79 14.50 1.96
N ASP A 167 -4.99 15.32 3.00
CA ASP A 167 -6.22 15.38 3.79
C ASP A 167 -7.48 15.40 2.92
N GLY A 168 -8.38 14.46 3.23
CA GLY A 168 -9.70 14.38 2.59
C GLY A 168 -9.71 13.93 1.13
N THR A 169 -8.57 13.48 0.59
CA THR A 169 -8.48 12.99 -0.81
C THR A 169 -8.01 11.53 -0.86
N CYS A 170 -8.33 10.83 -1.96
CA CYS A 170 -7.78 9.50 -2.20
C CYS A 170 -6.23 9.59 -2.22
N PRO A 171 -5.51 8.62 -1.61
CA PRO A 171 -4.05 8.56 -1.68
C PRO A 171 -3.54 8.55 -3.13
N TYR A 172 -4.31 7.91 -4.03
CA TYR A 172 -4.07 7.85 -5.46
C TYR A 172 -4.98 8.80 -6.23
N ILE A 173 -4.50 9.36 -7.33
CA ILE A 173 -5.32 10.17 -8.25
C ILE A 173 -6.14 9.25 -9.18
N PHE A 174 -5.55 8.15 -9.62
CA PHE A 174 -6.19 7.17 -10.50
C PHE A 174 -6.65 5.95 -9.71
N GLY A 175 -7.95 5.63 -9.87
CA GLY A 175 -8.61 4.59 -9.08
C GLY A 175 -8.00 3.19 -9.21
N HIS A 176 -7.36 2.85 -10.34
CA HIS A 176 -6.79 1.51 -10.54
C HIS A 176 -5.59 1.24 -9.61
N LEU A 177 -4.76 2.24 -9.28
CA LEU A 177 -3.68 2.06 -8.30
C LEU A 177 -4.22 1.85 -6.89
N ALA A 178 -5.34 2.50 -6.56
CA ALA A 178 -6.07 2.23 -5.31
C ALA A 178 -6.63 0.79 -5.27
N GLN A 179 -7.07 0.25 -6.41
CA GLN A 179 -7.55 -1.15 -6.50
C GLN A 179 -6.42 -2.12 -6.23
N ILE A 180 -5.25 -1.86 -6.83
CA ILE A 180 -4.04 -2.65 -6.62
C ILE A 180 -3.65 -2.65 -5.14
N GLU A 181 -3.58 -1.47 -4.49
CA GLU A 181 -3.26 -1.43 -3.06
C GLU A 181 -4.32 -2.15 -2.22
N ALA A 182 -5.60 -1.89 -2.46
CA ALA A 182 -6.68 -2.52 -1.70
C ALA A 182 -6.61 -4.06 -1.77
N ARG A 183 -6.31 -4.61 -2.96
CA ARG A 183 -6.13 -6.04 -3.16
C ARG A 183 -4.89 -6.57 -2.42
N ALA A 184 -3.75 -5.89 -2.53
CA ALA A 184 -2.54 -6.30 -1.83
C ALA A 184 -2.69 -6.24 -0.29
N GLN A 185 -3.37 -5.22 0.23
CA GLN A 185 -3.74 -5.13 1.64
C GLN A 185 -4.63 -6.31 2.06
N PHE A 186 -5.63 -6.63 1.25
CA PHE A 186 -6.51 -7.77 1.49
C PHE A 186 -5.75 -9.10 1.53
N ASP A 187 -4.93 -9.39 0.52
CA ASP A 187 -4.14 -10.62 0.45
C ASP A 187 -3.20 -10.74 1.66
N GLY A 188 -2.61 -9.62 2.09
CA GLY A 188 -1.80 -9.55 3.30
C GLY A 188 -2.60 -9.85 4.58
N ILE A 189 -3.80 -9.29 4.72
CA ILE A 189 -4.69 -9.53 5.87
C ILE A 189 -5.15 -10.99 5.91
N VAL A 190 -5.59 -11.53 4.79
CA VAL A 190 -5.98 -12.95 4.67
C VAL A 190 -4.82 -13.84 5.05
N SER A 191 -3.61 -13.56 4.54
CA SER A 191 -2.40 -14.32 4.90
C SER A 191 -2.11 -14.29 6.40
N VAL A 192 -2.35 -13.16 7.08
CA VAL A 192 -2.21 -13.07 8.55
C VAL A 192 -3.28 -13.92 9.26
N LEU A 193 -4.52 -13.90 8.77
CA LEU A 193 -5.64 -14.65 9.35
C LEU A 193 -5.55 -16.18 9.09
N GLU A 194 -5.03 -16.59 7.93
CA GLU A 194 -4.81 -17.98 7.53
C GLU A 194 -3.53 -18.57 8.13
N GLY A 195 -2.47 -17.77 8.23
CA GLY A 195 -1.24 -18.11 8.96
C GLY A 195 -1.47 -18.26 10.47
N ASN A 196 -2.65 -17.83 10.94
CA ASN A 196 -3.14 -18.03 12.29
C ASN A 196 -4.48 -18.80 12.31
N PRO A 197 -4.51 -20.07 11.84
CA PRO A 197 -5.74 -20.80 11.59
C PRO A 197 -6.36 -21.38 12.88
N ALA A 198 -5.66 -21.28 14.01
CA ALA A 198 -6.05 -21.90 15.27
C ALA A 198 -5.51 -21.10 16.46
N ASP A 199 -6.11 -19.97 16.79
CA ASP A 199 -5.59 -19.16 17.89
C ASP A 199 -6.34 -19.44 19.18
N SER A 200 -5.94 -20.53 19.84
CA SER A 200 -6.20 -20.80 21.27
C SER A 200 -5.47 -19.80 22.20
N ARG A 201 -4.87 -18.74 21.64
CA ARG A 201 -4.00 -17.79 22.35
C ARG A 201 -4.47 -16.35 22.27
N THR A 202 -4.86 -15.83 21.11
CA THR A 202 -5.37 -14.45 20.97
C THR A 202 -6.39 -14.27 19.84
N LEU A 203 -7.40 -13.42 19.99
CA LEU A 203 -8.28 -13.06 18.88
C LEU A 203 -7.55 -12.09 17.93
N PRO A 204 -7.43 -12.39 16.63
CA PRO A 204 -6.76 -11.48 15.71
C PRO A 204 -7.56 -10.18 15.54
N ILE A 205 -6.87 -9.03 15.63
CA ILE A 205 -7.37 -7.75 15.10
C ILE A 205 -7.17 -7.77 13.59
N ILE A 206 -8.05 -7.16 12.78
CA ILE A 206 -7.78 -6.91 11.35
C ILE A 206 -6.57 -5.96 11.28
N PRO A 207 -5.36 -6.45 10.96
CA PRO A 207 -4.22 -5.55 10.84
C PRO A 207 -4.49 -4.63 9.65
N GLY A 208 -4.21 -3.34 9.77
CA GLY A 208 -4.39 -2.43 8.64
C GLY A 208 -5.85 -2.03 8.31
N ASP A 209 -6.84 -2.33 9.18
CA ASP A 209 -8.23 -1.91 8.93
C ASP A 209 -8.35 -0.40 8.68
N HIS A 210 -7.53 0.40 9.37
CA HIS A 210 -7.41 1.83 9.12
C HIS A 210 -7.06 2.16 7.65
N ARG A 211 -6.10 1.44 7.05
CA ARG A 211 -5.70 1.72 5.66
C ARG A 211 -6.82 1.36 4.69
N LEU A 212 -7.49 0.23 4.91
CA LEU A 212 -8.67 -0.13 4.13
C LEU A 212 -9.79 0.91 4.28
N LEU A 213 -10.06 1.39 5.50
CA LEU A 213 -11.03 2.46 5.75
C LEU A 213 -10.69 3.75 5.00
N VAL A 214 -9.41 4.14 4.97
CA VAL A 214 -8.94 5.30 4.21
C VAL A 214 -9.18 5.12 2.71
N LEU A 215 -8.83 3.95 2.15
CA LEU A 215 -9.10 3.65 0.74
C LEU A 215 -10.61 3.66 0.46
N ARG A 216 -11.42 3.03 1.32
CA ARG A 216 -12.89 3.00 1.19
C ARG A 216 -13.50 4.39 1.20
N ASP A 217 -13.14 5.22 2.17
CA ASP A 217 -13.80 6.49 2.43
C ASP A 217 -13.34 7.59 1.48
N ARG A 218 -12.11 7.49 0.96
CA ARG A 218 -11.51 8.55 0.14
C ARG A 218 -11.42 8.19 -1.35
N CYS A 219 -11.45 6.90 -1.71
CA CYS A 219 -11.30 6.45 -3.09
C CYS A 219 -12.60 5.81 -3.61
N PHE A 220 -13.44 6.62 -4.23
CA PHE A 220 -14.75 6.16 -4.75
C PHE A 220 -14.65 4.92 -5.66
N ALA A 221 -13.60 4.85 -6.48
CA ALA A 221 -13.39 3.74 -7.43
C ALA A 221 -13.19 2.36 -6.77
N VAL A 222 -12.93 2.30 -5.47
CA VAL A 222 -12.66 1.05 -4.72
C VAL A 222 -13.51 0.91 -3.47
N SER A 223 -14.40 1.88 -3.20
CA SER A 223 -15.21 1.88 -1.99
C SER A 223 -15.94 0.55 -1.81
N ASP A 224 -16.68 0.13 -2.83
CA ASP A 224 -17.52 -1.06 -2.73
C ASP A 224 -16.70 -2.36 -2.69
N ASP A 225 -15.58 -2.43 -3.41
CA ASP A 225 -14.64 -3.55 -3.33
C ASP A 225 -14.07 -3.71 -1.90
N VAL A 226 -13.68 -2.59 -1.29
CA VAL A 226 -13.18 -2.58 0.10
C VAL A 226 -14.30 -2.92 1.09
N ARG A 227 -15.54 -2.44 0.87
CA ARG A 227 -16.69 -2.82 1.71
C ARG A 227 -16.94 -4.31 1.68
N LEU A 228 -16.91 -4.91 0.49
CA LEU A 228 -17.12 -6.33 0.29
C LEU A 228 -16.08 -7.16 1.07
N VAL A 229 -14.81 -6.80 0.89
CA VAL A 229 -13.68 -7.43 1.58
C VAL A 229 -13.79 -7.27 3.10
N ARG A 230 -14.05 -6.05 3.59
CA ARG A 230 -14.16 -5.79 5.03
C ARG A 230 -15.35 -6.54 5.63
N ALA A 231 -16.48 -6.62 4.95
CA ALA A 231 -17.64 -7.40 5.38
C ALA A 231 -17.28 -8.89 5.56
N TYR A 232 -16.55 -9.46 4.60
CA TYR A 232 -16.06 -10.83 4.70
C TYR A 232 -15.14 -11.03 5.91
N LEU A 233 -14.11 -10.18 6.05
CA LEU A 233 -13.14 -10.26 7.16
C LEU A 233 -13.81 -10.12 8.54
N LEU A 234 -14.71 -9.16 8.69
CA LEU A 234 -15.46 -8.92 9.92
C LEU A 234 -16.37 -10.10 10.27
N THR A 235 -17.01 -10.72 9.27
CA THR A 235 -17.83 -11.93 9.45
C THR A 235 -16.99 -13.10 9.95
N GLN A 236 -15.81 -13.32 9.36
CA GLN A 236 -14.88 -14.38 9.80
C GLN A 236 -14.40 -14.15 11.23
N LEU A 237 -14.08 -12.92 11.60
CA LEU A 237 -13.68 -12.58 12.98
C LEU A 237 -14.82 -12.71 13.98
N ALA A 238 -16.03 -12.30 13.62
CA ALA A 238 -17.21 -12.48 14.45
C ALA A 238 -17.46 -13.96 14.76
N GLY A 239 -17.29 -14.84 13.76
CA GLY A 239 -17.42 -16.29 13.93
C GLY A 239 -16.37 -16.83 14.90
N ARG A 240 -15.10 -16.41 14.74
CA ARG A 240 -14.02 -16.79 15.67
C ARG A 240 -14.28 -16.33 17.10
N ALA A 241 -14.75 -15.10 17.29
CA ALA A 241 -15.08 -14.54 18.60
C ALA A 241 -16.25 -15.26 19.26
N LEU A 242 -17.27 -15.65 18.48
CA LEU A 242 -18.40 -16.45 18.97
C LEU A 242 -17.96 -17.85 19.42
N ASP A 243 -17.12 -18.52 18.62
CA ASP A 243 -16.69 -19.89 18.89
C ASP A 243 -15.64 -19.95 20.02
N ASN A 244 -14.94 -18.84 20.32
CA ASN A 244 -13.84 -18.76 21.29
C ASN A 244 -13.93 -17.51 22.19
N PRO A 245 -14.97 -17.38 23.03
CA PRO A 245 -15.22 -16.16 23.80
C PRO A 245 -14.16 -15.86 24.88
N ASP A 246 -13.44 -16.88 25.34
CA ASP A 246 -12.43 -16.76 26.41
C ASP A 246 -11.02 -16.43 25.90
N VAL A 247 -10.81 -16.41 24.58
CA VAL A 247 -9.49 -16.14 23.99
C VAL A 247 -9.18 -14.65 24.11
N PRO A 248 -8.07 -14.23 24.75
CA PRO A 248 -7.80 -12.81 25.00
C PRO A 248 -7.54 -12.02 23.71
N MET A 249 -7.69 -10.71 23.78
CA MET A 249 -7.29 -9.80 22.71
C MET A 249 -5.74 -9.77 22.57
N PRO A 250 -5.16 -9.24 21.48
CA PRO A 250 -3.71 -9.23 21.28
C PRO A 250 -2.91 -8.47 22.34
N ASP A 251 -3.54 -7.54 23.04
CA ASP A 251 -2.97 -6.81 24.18
C ASP A 251 -3.08 -7.56 25.52
N GLY A 252 -3.67 -8.76 25.51
CA GLY A 252 -3.91 -9.60 26.69
C GLY A 252 -5.20 -9.28 27.45
N SER A 253 -6.00 -8.31 26.99
CA SER A 253 -7.27 -7.98 27.63
C SER A 253 -8.35 -9.04 27.38
N THR A 254 -9.34 -9.12 28.28
CA THR A 254 -10.51 -9.98 28.10
C THR A 254 -11.41 -9.38 27.01
N PRO A 255 -11.87 -10.18 26.03
CA PRO A 255 -12.81 -9.69 25.03
C PRO A 255 -14.12 -9.21 25.67
N PRO A 256 -14.73 -8.13 25.16
CA PRO A 256 -16.06 -7.76 25.60
C PRO A 256 -17.07 -8.84 25.18
N GLU A 257 -18.07 -9.10 26.01
CA GLU A 257 -19.15 -10.07 25.71
C GLU A 257 -19.90 -9.74 24.41
N THR A 258 -19.88 -8.46 23.99
CA THR A 258 -20.52 -7.97 22.77
C THR A 258 -19.65 -8.11 21.52
N LEU A 259 -18.40 -8.56 21.62
CA LEU A 259 -17.43 -8.49 20.52
C LEU A 259 -17.95 -9.13 19.22
N ALA A 260 -18.50 -10.34 19.29
CA ALA A 260 -19.05 -11.03 18.12
C ALA A 260 -20.24 -10.26 17.50
N ALA A 261 -21.12 -9.73 18.34
CA ALA A 261 -22.26 -8.93 17.90
C ALA A 261 -21.84 -7.58 17.29
N ASP A 262 -20.81 -6.94 17.85
CA ASP A 262 -20.29 -5.66 17.36
C ASP A 262 -19.58 -5.84 16.00
N LEU A 263 -18.83 -6.94 15.83
CA LEU A 263 -18.16 -7.28 14.56
C LEU A 263 -19.17 -7.63 13.45
N ILE A 264 -20.19 -8.44 13.75
CA ILE A 264 -21.21 -8.81 12.75
C ILE A 264 -22.09 -7.61 12.37
N GLY A 265 -22.40 -6.74 13.34
CA GLY A 265 -23.12 -5.49 13.07
C GLY A 265 -22.34 -4.56 12.14
N GLN A 266 -21.02 -4.48 12.29
CA GLN A 266 -20.16 -3.75 11.35
C GLN A 266 -20.15 -4.40 9.97
N ALA A 267 -20.05 -5.74 9.87
CA ALA A 267 -20.10 -6.44 8.59
C ALA A 267 -21.41 -6.16 7.83
N GLN A 268 -22.54 -6.22 8.53
CA GLN A 268 -23.86 -5.92 7.95
C GLN A 268 -23.99 -4.45 7.53
N ALA A 269 -23.37 -3.51 8.27
CA ALA A 269 -23.33 -2.11 7.88
C ALA A 269 -22.52 -1.87 6.61
N GLU A 270 -21.39 -2.57 6.42
CA GLU A 270 -20.65 -2.52 5.15
C GLU A 270 -21.52 -3.06 4.00
N ILE A 271 -22.19 -4.20 4.20
CA ILE A 271 -23.07 -4.82 3.19
C ILE A 271 -24.23 -3.90 2.79
N ALA A 272 -24.87 -3.27 3.77
CA ALA A 272 -25.99 -2.36 3.54
C ALA A 272 -25.58 -1.09 2.77
N ALA A 273 -24.30 -0.72 2.79
CA ALA A 273 -23.78 0.47 2.10
C ALA A 273 -23.26 0.19 0.68
N MET A 274 -23.17 -1.08 0.25
CA MET A 274 -22.74 -1.46 -1.10
C MET A 274 -23.84 -1.30 -2.16
N ASP A 275 -23.46 -1.17 -3.43
CA ASP A 275 -24.40 -1.30 -4.54
C ASP A 275 -25.14 -2.65 -4.52
N THR A 276 -26.44 -2.61 -4.78
CA THR A 276 -27.32 -3.79 -4.77
C THR A 276 -26.91 -4.82 -5.82
N ALA A 277 -26.36 -4.39 -6.96
CA ALA A 277 -25.84 -5.30 -7.98
C ALA A 277 -24.65 -6.12 -7.46
N LEU A 278 -23.69 -5.45 -6.80
CA LEU A 278 -22.52 -6.11 -6.23
C LEU A 278 -22.91 -7.10 -5.11
N VAL A 279 -23.89 -6.72 -4.27
CA VAL A 279 -24.43 -7.61 -3.23
C VAL A 279 -25.09 -8.84 -3.84
N ALA A 280 -25.83 -8.70 -4.93
CA ALA A 280 -26.47 -9.82 -5.61
C ALA A 280 -25.43 -10.78 -6.20
N ASP A 281 -24.36 -10.25 -6.81
CA ASP A 281 -23.26 -11.05 -7.35
C ASP A 281 -22.43 -11.75 -6.27
N ASN A 282 -22.47 -11.24 -5.02
CA ASN A 282 -21.75 -11.77 -3.87
C ASN A 282 -22.69 -12.19 -2.72
N ALA A 283 -23.87 -12.75 -3.06
CA ALA A 283 -24.92 -13.09 -2.10
C ALA A 283 -24.42 -13.98 -0.95
N PHE A 284 -23.41 -14.82 -1.19
CA PHE A 284 -22.85 -15.71 -0.17
C PHE A 284 -22.31 -14.94 1.06
N ILE A 285 -21.67 -13.78 0.89
CA ILE A 285 -21.14 -12.99 2.01
C ILE A 285 -22.30 -12.48 2.88
N LYS A 286 -23.37 -12.05 2.23
CA LYS A 286 -24.59 -11.61 2.91
C LYS A 286 -25.26 -12.77 3.65
N GLU A 287 -25.40 -13.92 3.00
CA GLU A 287 -25.99 -15.11 3.60
C GLU A 287 -25.19 -15.61 4.80
N GLU A 288 -23.86 -15.65 4.71
CA GLU A 288 -22.98 -16.01 5.82
C GLU A 288 -23.09 -15.02 6.99
N ALA A 289 -23.09 -13.71 6.71
CA ALA A 289 -23.20 -12.68 7.73
C ALA A 289 -24.56 -12.73 8.45
N ASP A 290 -25.65 -12.89 7.71
CA ASP A 290 -27.00 -12.96 8.27
C ASP A 290 -27.21 -14.25 9.07
N ALA A 291 -26.69 -15.39 8.61
CA ALA A 291 -26.74 -16.65 9.35
C ALA A 291 -25.96 -16.56 10.67
N LEU A 292 -24.75 -15.98 10.64
CA LEU A 292 -23.96 -15.78 11.85
C LEU A 292 -24.64 -14.79 12.82
N ALA A 293 -25.28 -13.73 12.32
CA ALA A 293 -26.04 -12.81 13.15
C ALA A 293 -27.21 -13.53 13.87
N ALA A 294 -27.95 -14.39 13.18
CA ALA A 294 -29.04 -15.18 13.76
C ALA A 294 -28.53 -16.15 14.84
N ARG A 295 -27.36 -16.78 14.62
CA ARG A 295 -26.67 -17.61 15.64
C ARG A 295 -26.34 -16.83 16.89
N ILE A 296 -25.73 -15.64 16.74
CA ILE A 296 -25.35 -14.77 17.85
C ILE A 296 -26.59 -14.32 18.63
N ALA A 297 -27.71 -14.04 17.95
CA ALA A 297 -28.97 -13.67 18.58
C ALA A 297 -29.70 -14.84 19.28
N GLY A 298 -29.24 -16.09 19.10
CA GLY A 298 -29.89 -17.27 19.65
C GLY A 298 -31.17 -17.68 18.92
N GLU A 299 -31.34 -17.26 17.66
CA GLU A 299 -32.54 -17.54 16.86
C GLU A 299 -32.48 -18.92 16.17
N GLU A 300 -31.32 -19.57 16.14
CA GLU A 300 -31.16 -20.97 15.72
C GLU A 300 -31.55 -21.94 16.85
N GLY A 301 -32.85 -22.06 17.15
CA GLY A 301 -33.32 -22.97 18.21
C GLY A 301 -34.81 -23.01 18.53
N GLY A 302 -35.69 -22.63 17.58
CA GLY A 302 -37.16 -22.66 17.74
C GLY A 302 -37.87 -23.65 16.83
#